data_AF-A0A5B7BUV6-F1
#
_entry.id   AF-A0A5B7BUV6-F1
#
_cell.length_a   1.000
_cell.length_b   1.000
_cell.length_c   1.000
_cell.angle_alpha   90.00
_cell.angle_beta   90.00
_cell.angle_gamma   90.00
#
_symmetry.space_group_name_H-M   'P 1'
#
loop_
_entity.id
_entity.type
_entity.pdbx_description
1 polymer ?
#
loop_
_entity_poly.entity_id
_entity_poly.type
_entity_poly.pdbx_seq_one_letter_code
_entity_poly.pdbx_strand_id
1 'polypeptide(L)'
;IEEEDVDNNACSDTSGRHRLRQVKEEWFSDAFNFLIYLPKENHIWCGSWNLMWPLLETFYNYFKDERHDSPLKLLWKRISEEMQQCTQCICQHHQAQEMYNVEYESSCIGPLLDVLRNLDEERVTQHLKEINARIA
;
A
#
# COMPACT_ATOMS: atom_id res chain seq x y z
N ILE A 1 22.44 9.39 15.93
CA ILE A 1 23.19 10.49 15.28
C ILE A 1 22.13 11.53 14.96
N GLU A 2 22.20 12.66 15.64
CA GLU A 2 21.40 13.85 15.34
C GLU A 2 21.94 14.42 14.02
N GLU A 3 21.09 14.51 12.99
CA GLU A 3 21.43 15.23 11.77
C GLU A 3 21.19 16.72 12.03
N GLU A 4 22.27 17.43 12.37
CA GLU A 4 22.31 18.88 12.40
C GLU A 4 22.28 19.45 10.98
N ASP A 5 21.07 19.73 10.46
CA ASP A 5 20.87 20.56 9.27
C ASP A 5 21.11 22.04 9.63
N VAL A 6 22.39 22.44 9.68
CA VAL A 6 22.77 23.84 9.62
C VAL A 6 22.78 24.26 8.15
N ASP A 7 21.63 24.67 7.61
CA ASP A 7 21.62 25.53 6.42
C ASP A 7 20.77 26.78 6.62
N ASN A 8 21.47 27.90 6.54
CA ASN A 8 21.06 29.22 6.95
C ASN A 8 20.64 30.00 5.69
N ASN A 9 19.45 29.70 5.13
CA ASN A 9 18.89 30.49 4.03
C ASN A 9 17.35 30.45 3.95
N ALA A 10 16.70 31.12 4.91
CA ALA A 10 15.27 31.02 5.18
C ALA A 10 14.32 31.78 4.22
N CYS A 11 14.74 32.17 3.00
CA CYS A 11 13.87 32.99 2.12
C CYS A 11 13.70 32.49 0.67
N SER A 12 14.40 31.45 0.21
CA SER A 12 14.29 30.94 -1.17
C SER A 12 13.74 29.51 -1.32
N ASP A 13 13.48 28.79 -0.23
CA ASP A 13 13.29 27.32 -0.26
C ASP A 13 11.83 26.83 -0.15
N THR A 14 10.85 27.73 0.01
CA THR A 14 9.43 27.32 0.13
C THR A 14 8.86 26.84 -1.19
N SER A 15 9.17 27.54 -2.30
CA SER A 15 8.64 27.21 -3.63
C SER A 15 9.13 25.83 -4.14
N GLY A 16 10.39 25.47 -3.86
CA GLY A 16 10.96 24.16 -4.20
C GLY A 16 10.28 23.02 -3.46
N ARG A 17 10.06 23.16 -2.14
CA ARG A 17 9.35 22.18 -1.32
C ARG A 17 7.89 22.00 -1.75
N HIS A 18 7.20 23.10 -2.07
CA HIS A 18 5.82 23.04 -2.58
C HIS A 18 5.73 22.28 -3.90
N ARG A 19 6.65 22.55 -4.84
CA ARG A 19 6.69 21.85 -6.13
C ARG A 19 6.99 20.36 -5.96
N LEU A 20 7.96 20.00 -5.11
CA LEU A 20 8.28 18.59 -4.84
C LEU A 20 7.08 17.85 -4.26
N ARG A 21 6.37 18.47 -3.31
CA ARG A 21 5.16 17.91 -2.74
C ARG A 21 4.07 17.68 -3.80
N GLN A 22 3.83 18.64 -4.68
CA GLN A 22 2.86 18.50 -5.77
C GLN A 22 3.20 17.32 -6.70
N VAL A 23 4.46 17.24 -7.15
CA VAL A 23 4.92 16.14 -8.01
C VAL A 23 4.78 14.79 -7.30
N LYS A 24 5.04 14.74 -5.98
CA LYS A 24 4.83 13.53 -5.18
C LYS A 24 3.34 13.15 -5.15
N GLU A 25 2.46 14.11 -4.84
CA GLU A 25 1.01 13.88 -4.78
C GLU A 25 0.46 13.42 -6.15
N GLU A 26 0.91 14.04 -7.24
CA GLU A 26 0.58 13.63 -8.62
C GLU A 26 1.03 12.20 -8.90
N TRP A 27 2.28 11.85 -8.57
CA TRP A 27 2.80 10.49 -8.77
C TRP A 27 1.96 9.44 -8.04
N PHE A 28 1.61 9.69 -6.77
CA PHE A 28 0.76 8.77 -6.01
C PHE A 28 -0.64 8.66 -6.64
N SER A 29 -1.24 9.79 -7.03
CA SER A 29 -2.55 9.81 -7.69
C SER A 29 -2.56 8.99 -8.98
N ASP A 30 -1.55 9.19 -9.84
CA ASP A 30 -1.41 8.48 -11.11
C ASP A 30 -1.16 6.98 -10.89
N ALA A 31 -0.31 6.62 -9.91
CA ALA A 31 -0.04 5.22 -9.58
C ALA A 31 -1.29 4.50 -9.06
N PHE A 32 -2.06 5.13 -8.15
CA PHE A 32 -3.34 4.58 -7.70
C PHE A 32 -4.31 4.36 -8.86
N ASN A 33 -4.49 5.38 -9.70
CA ASN A 33 -5.39 5.29 -10.85
C ASN A 33 -4.95 4.18 -11.81
N PHE A 34 -3.67 4.11 -12.14
CA PHE A 34 -3.12 3.09 -13.01
C PHE A 34 -3.41 1.67 -12.48
N LEU A 35 -3.15 1.40 -11.19
CA LEU A 35 -3.35 0.07 -10.61
C LEU A 35 -4.84 -0.28 -10.46
N ILE A 36 -5.68 0.66 -10.03
CA ILE A 36 -7.13 0.44 -9.84
C ILE A 36 -7.80 0.11 -11.18
N TYR A 37 -7.40 0.77 -12.26
CA TYR A 37 -7.98 0.60 -13.59
C TYR A 37 -7.22 -0.39 -14.48
N LEU A 38 -6.22 -1.09 -13.94
CA LEU A 38 -5.49 -2.12 -14.66
C LEU A 38 -6.46 -3.24 -15.09
N PRO A 39 -6.35 -3.79 -16.33
CA PRO A 39 -7.21 -4.88 -16.78
C PRO A 39 -7.24 -6.06 -15.81
N LYS A 40 -8.39 -6.75 -15.70
CA LYS A 40 -8.59 -7.76 -14.67
C LYS A 40 -7.63 -8.94 -14.78
N GLU A 41 -7.17 -9.22 -16.01
CA GLU A 41 -6.24 -10.28 -16.38
C GLU A 41 -4.80 -9.95 -15.97
N ASN A 42 -4.50 -8.67 -15.76
CA ASN A 42 -3.19 -8.19 -15.35
C ASN A 42 -3.20 -7.98 -13.84
N HIS A 43 -2.64 -8.94 -13.09
CA HIS A 43 -2.58 -8.82 -11.64
C HIS A 43 -1.51 -7.82 -11.22
N ILE A 44 -1.85 -6.98 -10.25
CA ILE A 44 -0.98 -5.91 -9.72
C ILE A 44 0.29 -6.53 -9.14
N TRP A 45 0.16 -7.54 -8.27
CA TRP A 45 1.31 -8.19 -7.64
C TRP A 45 2.15 -9.03 -8.60
N CYS A 46 1.59 -9.50 -9.72
CA CYS A 46 2.35 -10.28 -10.70
C CYS A 46 3.14 -9.38 -11.67
N GLY A 47 2.55 -8.27 -12.12
CA GLY A 47 3.11 -7.46 -13.22
C GLY A 47 3.53 -6.04 -12.84
N SER A 48 2.97 -5.47 -11.77
CA SER A 48 3.19 -4.07 -11.36
C SER A 48 3.59 -3.96 -9.88
N TRP A 49 4.25 -5.00 -9.34
CA TRP A 49 4.64 -5.08 -7.93
C TRP A 49 5.55 -3.92 -7.51
N ASN A 50 6.40 -3.43 -8.42
CA ASN A 50 7.29 -2.28 -8.20
C ASN A 50 6.53 -0.97 -7.97
N LEU A 51 5.30 -0.83 -8.47
CA LEU A 51 4.42 0.30 -8.16
C LEU A 51 3.61 0.04 -6.90
N MET A 52 3.13 -1.19 -6.71
CA MET A 52 2.36 -1.57 -5.54
C MET A 52 3.15 -1.45 -4.24
N TRP A 53 4.44 -1.77 -4.28
CA TRP A 53 5.27 -1.85 -3.08
C TRP A 53 5.43 -0.48 -2.40
N PRO A 54 5.84 0.63 -3.07
CA PRO A 54 5.83 1.97 -2.45
C PRO A 54 4.43 2.42 -1.99
N LEU A 55 3.37 1.97 -2.66
CA LEU A 55 2.00 2.30 -2.26
C LEU A 55 1.58 1.63 -0.95
N LEU A 56 2.24 0.54 -0.52
CA LEU A 56 1.95 -0.07 0.77
C LEU A 56 2.15 0.92 1.93
N GLU A 57 3.08 1.86 1.84
CA GLU A 57 3.28 2.88 2.87
C GLU A 57 2.01 3.68 3.17
N THR A 58 1.17 3.90 2.14
CA THR A 58 -0.08 4.65 2.28
C THR A 58 -1.13 3.90 3.10
N PHE A 59 -1.00 2.58 3.24
CA PHE A 59 -1.88 1.76 4.06
C PHE A 59 -1.73 2.03 5.55
N TYR A 60 -0.67 2.73 5.99
CA TYR A 60 -0.52 3.14 7.38
C TYR A 60 -1.77 3.87 7.92
N ASN A 61 -2.47 4.62 7.08
CA ASN A 61 -3.69 5.34 7.44
C ASN A 61 -4.98 4.64 6.98
N TYR A 62 -4.94 3.36 6.59
CA TYR A 62 -6.09 2.64 6.03
C TYR A 62 -7.32 2.71 6.92
N PHE A 63 -7.19 2.42 8.21
CA PHE A 63 -8.32 2.45 9.15
C PHE A 63 -8.76 3.86 9.54
N LYS A 64 -7.95 4.90 9.27
CA LYS A 64 -8.33 6.29 9.46
C LYS A 64 -9.14 6.85 8.30
N ASP A 65 -9.12 6.19 7.14
CA ASP A 65 -9.92 6.56 5.99
C ASP A 65 -11.32 5.94 6.08
N GLU A 66 -12.30 6.77 6.40
CA GLU A 66 -13.71 6.39 6.55
C GLU A 66 -14.42 6.25 5.20
N ARG A 67 -13.84 6.74 4.11
CA ARG A 67 -14.48 6.72 2.78
C ARG A 67 -14.30 5.34 2.15
N HIS A 68 -15.41 4.64 1.94
CA HIS A 68 -15.41 3.31 1.32
C HIS A 68 -15.00 3.30 -0.16
N ASP A 69 -15.16 4.42 -0.86
CA ASP A 69 -14.81 4.62 -2.27
C ASP A 69 -13.45 5.29 -2.45
N SER A 70 -12.64 5.40 -1.39
CA SER A 70 -11.32 6.00 -1.51
C SER A 70 -10.39 5.14 -2.37
N PRO A 71 -9.40 5.75 -3.05
CA PRO A 71 -8.42 5.00 -3.85
C PRO A 71 -7.74 3.88 -3.06
N LEU A 72 -7.50 4.10 -1.76
CA LEU A 72 -6.88 3.11 -0.89
C LEU A 72 -7.80 1.90 -0.64
N LYS A 73 -9.09 2.12 -0.38
CA LYS A 73 -10.09 1.04 -0.21
C LYS A 73 -10.33 0.29 -1.52
N LEU A 74 -10.42 1.01 -2.63
CA LEU A 74 -10.59 0.43 -3.97
C LEU A 74 -9.38 -0.43 -4.36
N LEU A 75 -8.17 0.07 -4.13
CA LEU A 75 -6.94 -0.69 -4.39
C LEU A 75 -6.86 -1.95 -3.52
N TRP A 76 -7.16 -1.84 -2.22
CA TRP A 76 -7.18 -3.01 -1.33
C TRP A 76 -8.16 -4.08 -1.78
N LYS A 77 -9.40 -3.67 -2.12
CA LYS A 77 -10.41 -4.58 -2.66
C LYS A 77 -9.89 -5.29 -3.91
N ARG A 78 -9.30 -4.52 -4.83
CA ARG A 78 -8.75 -5.02 -6.09
C ARG A 78 -7.66 -6.08 -5.85
N ILE A 79 -6.65 -5.79 -5.03
CA ILE A 79 -5.56 -6.76 -4.77
C ILE A 79 -6.05 -7.96 -3.95
N SER A 80 -7.06 -7.78 -3.10
CA SER A 80 -7.68 -8.88 -2.34
C SER A 80 -8.38 -9.88 -3.25
N GLU A 81 -9.13 -9.41 -4.25
CA GLU A 81 -9.76 -10.24 -5.28
C GLU A 81 -8.70 -11.03 -6.08
N GLU A 82 -7.59 -10.39 -6.44
CA GLU A 82 -6.48 -11.06 -7.15
C GLU A 82 -5.82 -12.13 -6.27
N MET A 83 -5.53 -11.83 -4.99
CA MET A 83 -4.96 -12.78 -4.05
C MET A 83 -5.88 -13.96 -3.73
N GLN A 84 -7.20 -13.81 -3.89
CA GLN A 84 -8.15 -14.92 -3.74
C GLN A 84 -7.98 -15.97 -4.86
N GLN A 85 -7.49 -15.57 -6.03
CA GLN A 85 -7.47 -16.41 -7.24
C GLN A 85 -6.05 -16.74 -7.71
N CYS A 86 -5.03 -16.06 -7.19
CA CYS A 86 -3.65 -16.18 -7.64
C CYS A 86 -2.66 -16.36 -6.49
N THR A 87 -2.06 -17.55 -6.40
CA THR A 87 -1.02 -17.86 -5.41
C THR A 87 0.21 -16.97 -5.56
N GLN A 88 0.58 -16.59 -6.78
CA GLN A 88 1.71 -15.67 -7.00
C GLN A 88 1.45 -14.30 -6.36
N CYS A 89 0.22 -13.79 -6.41
CA CYS A 89 -0.13 -12.53 -5.74
C CYS A 89 0.03 -12.64 -4.22
N ILE A 90 -0.39 -13.77 -3.63
CA ILE A 90 -0.20 -14.04 -2.19
C ILE A 90 1.29 -14.05 -1.84
N CYS A 91 2.10 -14.80 -2.59
CA CYS A 91 3.54 -14.88 -2.33
C CYS A 91 4.23 -13.52 -2.40
N GLN A 92 3.93 -12.72 -3.44
CA GLN A 92 4.53 -11.40 -3.62
C GLN A 92 4.06 -10.41 -2.54
N HIS A 93 2.79 -10.48 -2.13
CA HIS A 93 2.26 -9.67 -1.06
C HIS A 93 3.00 -9.91 0.27
N HIS A 94 3.17 -11.18 0.66
CA HIS A 94 3.92 -11.51 1.89
C HIS A 94 5.42 -11.21 1.75
N GLN A 95 6.00 -11.42 0.57
CA GLN A 95 7.39 -11.06 0.33
C GLN A 95 7.62 -9.55 0.51
N ALA A 96 6.71 -8.71 0.03
CA ALA A 96 6.81 -7.26 0.23
C ALA A 96 6.75 -6.86 1.71
N GLN A 97 5.90 -7.53 2.52
CA GLN A 97 5.86 -7.32 3.97
C GLN A 97 7.16 -7.76 4.66
N GLU A 98 7.73 -8.90 4.25
CA GLU A 98 9.00 -9.38 4.82
C GLU A 98 10.16 -8.44 4.49
N MET A 99 10.20 -7.89 3.28
CA MET A 99 11.22 -6.91 2.92
C MET A 99 11.17 -5.67 3.81
N TYR A 100 9.97 -5.21 4.19
CA TYR A 100 9.82 -4.11 5.15
C TYR A 100 10.42 -4.42 6.53
N ASN A 101 10.30 -5.66 7.01
CA ASN A 101 10.93 -6.09 8.27
C ASN A 101 12.47 -6.07 8.19
N VAL A 102 13.03 -6.35 7.01
CA VAL A 102 14.47 -6.42 6.79
C VAL A 102 15.08 -5.02 6.58
N GLU A 103 14.38 -4.16 5.84
CA GLU A 103 14.91 -2.86 5.39
C GLU A 103 14.74 -1.73 6.41
N TYR A 104 13.79 -1.84 7.33
CA TYR A 104 13.43 -0.75 8.24
C TYR A 104 13.48 -1.16 9.71
N GLU A 105 13.76 -0.20 10.58
CA GLU A 105 13.67 -0.42 12.02
C GLU A 105 12.23 -0.75 12.44
N SER A 106 12.10 -1.80 13.26
CA SER A 106 10.80 -2.33 13.73
C SER A 106 9.92 -1.27 14.40
N SER A 107 10.51 -0.30 15.12
CA SER A 107 9.79 0.81 15.77
C SER A 107 9.09 1.74 14.77
N CYS A 108 9.67 1.90 13.57
CA CYS A 108 9.15 2.74 12.50
C CYS A 108 8.11 1.99 11.66
N ILE A 109 8.45 0.77 11.25
CA ILE A 109 7.65 0.01 10.28
C ILE A 109 6.56 -0.85 10.91
N GLY A 110 6.70 -1.19 12.19
CA GLY A 110 5.78 -2.05 12.94
C GLY A 110 4.31 -1.65 12.81
N PRO A 111 3.94 -0.36 12.99
CA PRO A 111 2.52 0.03 12.89
C PRO A 111 1.95 -0.14 11.47
N LEU A 112 2.75 0.02 10.41
CA LEU A 112 2.30 -0.27 9.05
C LEU A 112 2.03 -1.77 8.89
N LEU A 113 2.97 -2.61 9.33
CA LEU A 113 2.86 -4.06 9.24
C LEU A 113 1.66 -4.61 10.03
N ASP A 114 1.36 -4.01 11.19
CA ASP A 114 0.15 -4.35 11.95
C ASP A 114 -1.12 -4.05 11.14
N VAL A 115 -1.17 -2.92 10.43
CA VAL A 115 -2.30 -2.62 9.55
C VAL A 115 -2.39 -3.64 8.40
N LEU A 116 -1.29 -3.93 7.72
CA LEU A 116 -1.28 -4.90 6.61
C LEU A 116 -1.67 -6.31 7.05
N ARG A 117 -1.24 -6.74 8.23
CA ARG A 117 -1.60 -8.03 8.84
C ARG A 117 -3.09 -8.10 9.16
N ASN A 118 -3.63 -7.07 9.81
CA ASN A 118 -5.07 -7.00 10.11
C ASN A 118 -5.91 -7.08 8.83
N LEU A 119 -5.47 -6.40 7.77
CA LEU A 119 -6.15 -6.46 6.47
C LEU A 119 -6.11 -7.86 5.84
N ASP A 120 -4.96 -8.54 5.90
CA ASP A 120 -4.85 -9.90 5.40
C ASP A 120 -5.70 -10.88 6.22
N GLU A 121 -5.74 -10.73 7.54
CA GLU A 121 -6.62 -11.49 8.43
C GLU A 121 -8.11 -11.31 8.07
N GLU A 122 -8.55 -10.07 7.84
CA GLU A 122 -9.91 -9.77 7.38
C GLU A 122 -10.23 -10.45 6.04
N ARG A 123 -9.30 -10.36 5.08
CA ARG A 123 -9.42 -10.97 3.75
C ARG A 123 -9.55 -12.49 3.84
N VAL A 124 -8.66 -13.14 4.57
CA VAL A 124 -8.66 -14.61 4.73
C VAL A 124 -9.93 -15.06 5.45
N THR A 125 -10.31 -14.36 6.53
CA THR A 125 -11.54 -14.67 7.28
C THR A 125 -12.77 -14.57 6.41
N GLN A 126 -12.89 -13.51 5.60
CA GLN A 126 -14.02 -13.33 4.69
C GLN A 126 -14.07 -14.44 3.64
N HIS A 127 -12.92 -14.81 3.07
CA HIS A 127 -12.86 -15.90 2.10
C HIS A 127 -13.26 -17.26 2.69
N LEU A 128 -12.80 -17.57 3.91
CA LEU A 128 -13.18 -18.80 4.62
C LEU A 128 -14.69 -18.86 4.90
N LYS A 129 -15.30 -17.73 5.27
CA LYS A 129 -16.76 -17.64 5.44
C LYS A 129 -17.51 -17.94 4.14
N GLU A 130 -17.04 -17.41 3.01
CA GLU A 130 -17.63 -17.66 1.70
C GLU A 130 -17.52 -19.12 1.27
N ILE A 131 -16.39 -19.77 1.53
CA ILE A 131 -16.21 -21.20 1.27
C ILE A 131 -17.17 -22.01 2.13
N ASN A 132 -17.23 -21.75 3.42
CA ASN A 132 -18.11 -22.47 4.35
C ASN A 132 -19.58 -22.31 3.98
N ALA A 133 -20.00 -21.12 3.55
CA ALA A 133 -21.37 -20.87 3.09
C ALA A 133 -21.75 -21.60 1.80
N ARG A 134 -20.78 -22.07 1.00
CA ARG A 134 -21.04 -22.89 -0.20
C ARG A 134 -21.09 -24.39 0.10
N ILE A 135 -20.54 -24.81 1.24
CA ILE A 135 -20.47 -26.21 1.67
C ILE A 135 -21.64 -26.57 2.59
N ALA A 136 -22.16 -25.61 3.35
CA ALA A 136 -23.34 -25.74 4.21
C ALA A 136 -24.65 -25.75 3.40
#